data_AF-A0A2W6NE57-F1
#
_entry.id   AF-A0A2W6NE57-F1
#
_cell.length_a   1.000
_cell.length_b   1.000
_cell.length_c   1.000
_cell.angle_alpha   90.00
_cell.angle_beta   90.00
_cell.angle_gamma   90.00
#
_symmetry.space_group_name_H-M   'P 1'
#
loop_
_entity.id
_entity.type
_entity.pdbx_description
1 polymer ?
#
loop_
_entity_poly.entity_id
_entity_poly.type
_entity_poly.pdbx_seq_one_letter_code
_entity_poly.pdbx_strand_id
1 'polypeptide(L)'
;MNKPFYKLKRFYIPCIIIIVIFAILAKLLYSPLYTIYWGTYHYPKKAQEFRNFEKMTLNPSPKDMMKIIDDFKPKIEDFKDLNTKMQKAIFDFKIAKFFGFEDRYYGTIIIIHTNIFVTSTTKEHIFFNYLNFISDINSTSNEKQKYLALRTSTKDLEKQIFEEKLKFIKHYEEFYNYLESIGYLDKGSWYKGVANMYKIAIYYFTYDILKNLKKFCSLKDRELMFEKMKKSYEIFNNLDLNSTSKIPSIANNNWKNSFKDFSNLSYNWINKIQKALDGCK
;
A
#
# COMPACT_ATOMS: atom_id res chain seq x y z
N MET A 1 50.00 -25.64 -34.94
CA MET A 1 49.51 -24.42 -34.25
C MET A 1 48.51 -24.83 -33.17
N ASN A 2 48.88 -24.71 -31.89
CA ASN A 2 47.93 -24.88 -30.79
C ASN A 2 46.85 -23.79 -30.92
N LYS A 3 45.59 -24.18 -31.09
CA LYS A 3 44.48 -23.22 -31.07
C LYS A 3 44.57 -22.44 -29.74
N PRO A 4 44.46 -21.11 -29.75
CA PRO A 4 44.55 -20.34 -28.53
C PRO A 4 43.46 -20.82 -27.57
N PHE A 5 43.82 -20.94 -26.29
CA PHE A 5 43.05 -21.65 -25.26
C PHE A 5 41.56 -21.24 -25.19
N TYR A 6 41.25 -19.96 -25.45
CA TYR A 6 39.88 -19.42 -25.49
C TYR A 6 39.01 -19.92 -26.66
N LYS A 7 39.59 -20.56 -27.69
CA LYS A 7 38.87 -21.16 -28.84
C LYS A 7 38.56 -22.66 -28.65
N LEU A 8 38.94 -23.26 -27.52
CA LEU A 8 38.59 -24.64 -27.21
C LEU A 8 37.14 -24.70 -26.72
N LYS A 9 36.31 -25.55 -27.36
CA LYS A 9 34.89 -25.79 -26.96
C LYS A 9 34.73 -26.07 -25.47
N ARG A 10 35.68 -26.81 -24.90
CA ARG A 10 35.74 -27.16 -23.47
C ARG A 10 35.89 -25.95 -22.55
N PHE A 11 36.37 -24.81 -23.04
CA PHE A 11 36.60 -23.60 -22.25
C PHE A 11 35.51 -22.55 -22.45
N TYR A 12 35.15 -22.21 -23.70
CA TYR A 12 34.17 -21.14 -23.92
C TYR A 12 32.72 -21.55 -23.62
N ILE A 13 32.34 -22.84 -23.72
CA ILE A 13 30.98 -23.31 -23.39
C ILE A 13 30.66 -23.09 -21.89
N PRO A 14 31.51 -23.53 -20.93
CA PRO A 14 31.33 -23.18 -19.52
C PRO A 14 31.29 -21.67 -19.27
N CYS A 15 32.15 -20.89 -19.93
CA CYS A 15 32.14 -19.43 -19.78
C CYS A 15 30.82 -18.80 -20.25
N ILE A 16 30.27 -19.23 -21.40
CA ILE A 16 28.97 -18.75 -21.87
C ILE A 16 27.86 -19.13 -20.90
N ILE A 17 27.86 -20.36 -20.38
CA ILE A 17 26.88 -20.82 -19.38
C ILE A 17 26.95 -19.94 -18.13
N ILE A 18 28.16 -19.64 -17.63
CA ILE A 18 28.38 -18.76 -16.48
C ILE A 18 27.84 -17.34 -16.76
N ILE A 19 28.11 -16.77 -17.95
CA ILE A 19 27.60 -15.45 -18.33
C ILE A 19 26.06 -15.44 -18.36
N VAL A 20 25.44 -16.49 -18.92
CA VAL A 20 23.97 -16.62 -18.95
C VAL A 20 23.41 -16.72 -17.53
N ILE A 21 24.04 -17.50 -16.65
CA ILE A 21 23.65 -17.58 -15.23
C ILE A 21 23.74 -16.21 -14.57
N PHE A 22 24.84 -15.47 -14.74
CA PHE A 22 24.97 -14.13 -14.18
C PHE A 22 23.92 -13.15 -14.72
N ALA A 23 23.63 -13.19 -16.02
CA ALA A 23 22.59 -12.35 -16.61
C ALA A 23 21.20 -12.65 -16.05
N ILE A 24 20.88 -13.94 -15.84
CA ILE A 24 19.63 -14.37 -15.21
C ILE A 24 19.59 -13.90 -13.76
N LEU A 25 20.64 -14.12 -12.98
CA LEU A 25 20.72 -13.70 -11.57
C LEU A 25 20.58 -12.18 -11.43
N ALA A 26 21.23 -11.39 -12.30
CA ALA A 26 21.10 -9.94 -12.31
C ALA A 26 19.66 -9.49 -12.58
N LYS A 27 18.99 -10.12 -13.55
CA LYS A 27 17.58 -9.83 -13.88
C LYS A 27 16.63 -10.20 -12.73
N LEU A 28 16.88 -11.34 -12.05
CA LEU A 28 16.09 -11.78 -10.90
C LEU A 28 16.26 -10.85 -9.70
N LEU A 29 17.50 -10.43 -9.43
CA LEU A 29 17.84 -9.54 -8.31
C LEU A 29 17.37 -8.10 -8.53
N TYR A 30 17.24 -7.66 -9.78
CA TYR A 30 16.91 -6.27 -10.09
C TYR A 30 15.62 -5.79 -9.41
N SER A 31 14.51 -6.53 -9.55
CA SER A 31 13.20 -6.11 -9.01
C SER A 31 13.21 -5.96 -7.47
N PRO A 32 13.64 -6.95 -6.68
CA PRO A 32 13.66 -6.83 -5.23
C PRO A 32 14.69 -5.81 -4.72
N LEU A 33 15.86 -5.68 -5.37
CA LEU A 33 16.85 -4.66 -5.00
C LEU A 33 16.39 -3.26 -5.35
N TYR A 34 15.79 -3.07 -6.52
CA TYR A 34 15.22 -1.79 -6.94
C TYR A 34 14.09 -1.36 -5.99
N THR A 35 13.27 -2.31 -5.55
CA THR A 35 12.22 -2.07 -4.54
C THR A 35 12.84 -1.49 -3.25
N ILE A 36 13.88 -2.14 -2.71
CA ILE A 36 14.59 -1.66 -1.50
C ILE A 36 15.25 -0.30 -1.75
N TYR A 37 15.94 -0.13 -2.88
CA TYR A 37 16.59 1.13 -3.25
C TYR A 37 15.57 2.27 -3.32
N TRP A 38 14.45 2.05 -4.00
CA TRP A 38 13.38 3.03 -4.13
C TRP A 38 12.79 3.40 -2.76
N GLY A 39 12.54 2.39 -1.91
CA GLY A 39 12.06 2.62 -0.55
C GLY A 39 13.05 3.39 0.34
N THR A 40 14.34 3.21 0.12
CA THR A 40 15.37 3.89 0.91
C THR A 40 15.56 5.35 0.49
N TYR A 41 15.59 5.62 -0.82
CA TYR A 41 16.04 6.92 -1.34
C TYR A 41 14.92 7.80 -1.91
N HIS A 42 13.83 7.21 -2.41
CA HIS A 42 12.76 7.97 -3.05
C HIS A 42 11.53 8.15 -2.16
N TYR A 43 11.20 7.16 -1.34
CA TYR A 43 10.06 7.24 -0.44
C TYR A 43 10.10 8.44 0.54
N PRO A 44 11.23 8.83 1.16
CA PRO A 44 11.24 9.97 2.09
C PRO A 44 10.78 11.28 1.45
N LYS A 45 11.13 11.51 0.17
CA LYS A 45 10.67 12.69 -0.59
C LYS A 45 9.15 12.63 -0.79
N LYS A 46 8.62 11.46 -1.17
CA LYS A 46 7.17 11.23 -1.29
C LYS A 46 6.43 11.43 0.03
N ALA A 47 6.97 10.92 1.13
CA ALA A 47 6.41 11.13 2.47
C ALA A 47 6.36 12.61 2.84
N GLN A 48 7.36 13.41 2.44
CA GLN A 48 7.35 14.86 2.66
C GLN A 48 6.32 15.58 1.79
N GLU A 49 6.21 15.21 0.50
CA GLU A 49 5.15 15.71 -0.38
C GLU A 49 3.75 15.44 0.21
N PHE A 50 3.59 14.28 0.86
CA PHE A 50 2.34 13.90 1.53
C PHE A 50 2.04 14.75 2.75
N ARG A 51 3.01 14.96 3.64
CA ARG A 51 2.85 15.86 4.79
C ARG A 51 2.48 17.28 4.38
N ASN A 52 3.06 17.78 3.28
CA ASN A 52 2.73 19.09 2.75
C ASN A 52 1.28 19.15 2.25
N PHE A 53 0.82 18.09 1.56
CA PHE A 53 -0.57 17.97 1.15
C PHE A 53 -1.53 17.90 2.35
N GLU A 54 -1.23 17.10 3.37
CA GLU A 54 -2.05 17.01 4.59
C GLU A 54 -2.21 18.38 5.26
N LYS A 55 -1.14 19.17 5.34
CA LYS A 55 -1.17 20.56 5.83
C LYS A 55 -2.12 21.46 5.04
N MET A 56 -2.15 21.33 3.71
CA MET A 56 -3.09 22.10 2.87
C MET A 56 -4.55 21.69 3.09
N THR A 57 -4.77 20.46 3.56
CA THR A 57 -6.12 19.90 3.77
C THR A 57 -6.62 20.04 5.21
N LEU A 58 -5.81 20.60 6.10
CA LEU A 58 -6.20 20.95 7.47
C LEU A 58 -6.98 22.27 7.45
N ASN A 59 -8.29 22.20 7.63
CA ASN A 59 -9.21 23.36 7.64
C ASN A 59 -9.11 24.26 6.40
N PRO A 60 -9.28 23.72 5.17
CA PRO A 60 -9.12 24.50 3.95
C PRO A 60 -10.28 25.47 3.75
N SER A 61 -10.00 26.67 3.23
CA SER A 61 -11.04 27.54 2.69
C SER A 61 -11.62 26.96 1.39
N PRO A 62 -12.80 27.39 0.92
CA PRO A 62 -13.33 26.97 -0.38
C PRO A 62 -12.35 27.24 -1.55
N LYS A 63 -11.57 28.33 -1.47
CA LYS A 63 -10.54 28.65 -2.46
C LYS A 63 -9.37 27.64 -2.42
N ASP A 64 -8.98 27.20 -1.24
CA ASP A 64 -7.95 26.16 -1.09
C ASP A 64 -8.45 24.81 -1.60
N MET A 65 -9.72 24.48 -1.37
CA MET A 65 -10.34 23.27 -1.93
C MET A 65 -10.34 23.29 -3.46
N MET A 66 -10.69 24.43 -4.08
CA MET A 66 -10.63 24.60 -5.55
C MET A 66 -9.21 24.41 -6.07
N LYS A 67 -8.23 25.04 -5.42
CA LYS A 67 -6.80 24.85 -5.75
C LYS A 67 -6.38 23.39 -5.65
N ILE A 68 -6.82 22.68 -4.61
CA ILE A 68 -6.51 21.26 -4.44
C ILE A 68 -7.11 20.42 -5.58
N ILE A 69 -8.33 20.72 -6.03
CA ILE A 69 -8.93 20.04 -7.18
C ILE A 69 -8.14 20.33 -8.47
N ASP A 70 -7.76 21.58 -8.68
CA ASP A 70 -7.04 21.99 -9.89
C ASP A 70 -5.62 21.40 -9.93
N ASP A 71 -4.93 21.33 -8.77
CA ASP A 71 -3.54 20.88 -8.67
C ASP A 71 -3.38 19.35 -8.49
N PHE A 72 -4.37 18.66 -7.89
CA PHE A 72 -4.24 17.26 -7.44
C PHE A 72 -5.32 16.33 -7.98
N LYS A 73 -5.39 16.19 -9.30
CA LYS A 73 -6.20 15.13 -9.92
C LYS A 73 -5.56 13.74 -9.71
N PRO A 74 -6.29 12.75 -9.15
CA PRO A 74 -5.81 11.38 -9.01
C PRO A 74 -5.48 10.75 -10.36
N LYS A 75 -4.46 9.88 -10.39
CA LYS A 75 -4.08 9.11 -11.58
C LYS A 75 -4.31 7.63 -11.33
N ILE A 76 -4.95 6.95 -12.27
CA ILE A 76 -5.16 5.50 -12.17
C ILE A 76 -3.83 4.73 -12.25
N GLU A 77 -2.85 5.28 -12.99
CA GLU A 77 -1.52 4.72 -13.15
C GLU A 77 -0.80 4.54 -11.81
N ASP A 78 -1.01 5.46 -10.85
CA ASP A 78 -0.39 5.37 -9.52
C ASP A 78 -0.87 4.12 -8.77
N PHE A 79 -2.14 3.72 -8.94
CA PHE A 79 -2.69 2.50 -8.34
C PHE A 79 -2.29 1.23 -9.12
N LYS A 80 -2.24 1.29 -10.46
CA LYS A 80 -1.77 0.17 -11.29
C LYS A 80 -0.31 -0.19 -11.04
N ASP A 81 0.55 0.80 -10.84
CA ASP A 81 1.96 0.60 -10.49
C ASP A 81 2.11 -0.11 -9.14
N LEU A 82 1.38 0.35 -8.12
CA LEU A 82 1.34 -0.30 -6.80
C LEU A 82 0.85 -1.75 -6.88
N ASN A 83 -0.19 -2.01 -7.67
CA ASN A 83 -0.71 -3.36 -7.90
C ASN A 83 0.32 -4.26 -8.57
N THR A 84 1.01 -3.76 -9.59
CA THR A 84 2.06 -4.52 -10.30
C THR A 84 3.19 -4.90 -9.34
N LYS A 85 3.58 -3.98 -8.45
CA LYS A 85 4.60 -4.23 -7.42
C LYS A 85 4.12 -5.25 -6.40
N MET A 86 2.89 -5.13 -5.92
CA MET A 86 2.33 -6.05 -4.92
C MET A 86 2.10 -7.45 -5.49
N GLN A 87 1.69 -7.56 -6.75
CA GLN A 87 1.53 -8.85 -7.45
C GLN A 87 2.84 -9.63 -7.55
N LYS A 88 3.98 -8.93 -7.68
CA LYS A 88 5.32 -9.54 -7.71
C LYS A 88 5.88 -9.85 -6.32
N ALA A 89 5.24 -9.41 -5.24
CA ALA A 89 5.79 -9.47 -3.88
C ALA A 89 6.22 -10.88 -3.47
N ILE A 90 5.41 -11.91 -3.77
CA ILE A 90 5.76 -13.30 -3.43
C ILE A 90 7.03 -13.74 -4.16
N PHE A 91 7.13 -13.47 -5.45
CA PHE A 91 8.27 -13.86 -6.28
C PHE A 91 9.53 -13.15 -5.82
N ASP A 92 9.48 -11.82 -5.71
CA ASP A 92 10.60 -10.99 -5.30
C ASP A 92 11.06 -11.31 -3.87
N PHE A 93 10.12 -11.64 -2.98
CA PHE A 93 10.44 -12.11 -1.63
C PHE A 93 11.18 -13.45 -1.65
N LYS A 94 10.78 -14.41 -2.51
CA LYS A 94 11.51 -15.68 -2.67
C LYS A 94 12.96 -15.44 -3.12
N ILE A 95 13.15 -14.52 -4.06
CA ILE A 95 14.50 -14.11 -4.50
C ILE A 95 15.25 -13.46 -3.34
N ALA A 96 14.66 -12.48 -2.66
CA ALA A 96 15.28 -11.82 -1.51
C ALA A 96 15.69 -12.80 -0.41
N LYS A 97 14.86 -13.82 -0.14
CA LYS A 97 15.13 -14.88 0.84
C LYS A 97 16.27 -15.79 0.39
N PHE A 98 16.33 -16.15 -0.90
CA PHE A 98 17.43 -16.94 -1.44
C PHE A 98 18.79 -16.24 -1.26
N PHE A 99 18.81 -14.91 -1.35
CA PHE A 99 20.01 -14.10 -1.20
C PHE A 99 20.21 -13.49 0.20
N GLY A 100 19.33 -13.80 1.17
CA GLY A 100 19.48 -13.40 2.58
C GLY A 100 19.21 -11.93 2.90
N PHE A 101 18.38 -11.24 2.09
CA PHE A 101 17.97 -9.86 2.35
C PHE A 101 16.45 -9.68 2.48
N GLU A 102 15.72 -10.77 2.77
CA GLU A 102 14.26 -10.79 2.82
C GLU A 102 13.67 -9.88 3.90
N ASP A 103 14.36 -9.68 5.03
CA ASP A 103 13.89 -8.79 6.09
C ASP A 103 13.79 -7.34 5.58
N ARG A 104 14.78 -6.87 4.81
CA ARG A 104 14.75 -5.54 4.19
C ARG A 104 13.66 -5.44 3.14
N TYR A 105 13.53 -6.47 2.29
CA TYR A 105 12.48 -6.51 1.27
C TYR A 105 11.08 -6.49 1.91
N TYR A 106 10.85 -7.31 2.94
CA TYR A 106 9.62 -7.34 3.75
C TYR A 106 9.28 -5.95 4.30
N GLY A 107 10.25 -5.28 4.92
CA GLY A 107 10.08 -3.92 5.41
C GLY A 107 9.65 -2.96 4.30
N THR A 108 10.31 -2.99 3.15
CA THR A 108 9.95 -2.10 2.04
C THR A 108 8.59 -2.42 1.42
N ILE A 109 8.26 -3.68 1.17
CA ILE A 109 6.99 -4.03 0.52
C ILE A 109 5.81 -3.80 1.47
N ILE A 110 5.89 -4.24 2.74
CA ILE A 110 4.78 -4.09 3.68
C ILE A 110 4.65 -2.65 4.17
N ILE A 111 5.74 -2.00 4.57
CA ILE A 111 5.67 -0.68 5.19
C ILE A 111 5.51 0.39 4.11
N ILE A 112 6.44 0.44 3.16
CA ILE A 112 6.55 1.57 2.24
C ILE A 112 5.44 1.53 1.19
N HIS A 113 5.20 0.39 0.54
CA HIS A 113 4.17 0.33 -0.51
C HIS A 113 2.77 0.49 0.07
N THR A 114 2.52 -0.06 1.26
CA THR A 114 1.24 0.17 1.94
C THR A 114 1.06 1.61 2.39
N ASN A 115 2.10 2.28 2.90
CA ASN A 115 2.02 3.70 3.22
C ASN A 115 1.67 4.54 1.99
N ILE A 116 2.27 4.23 0.83
CA ILE A 116 1.96 4.91 -0.43
C ILE A 116 0.52 4.63 -0.83
N PHE A 117 0.09 3.36 -0.76
CA PHE A 117 -1.29 2.99 -1.04
C PHE A 117 -2.29 3.76 -0.18
N VAL A 118 -2.07 3.78 1.14
CA VAL A 118 -2.90 4.52 2.10
C VAL A 118 -2.90 6.00 1.76
N THR A 119 -1.74 6.59 1.46
CA THR A 119 -1.66 8.02 1.17
C THR A 119 -2.32 8.39 -0.16
N SER A 120 -2.08 7.62 -1.22
CA SER A 120 -2.73 7.80 -2.52
C SER A 120 -4.25 7.68 -2.39
N THR A 121 -4.71 6.72 -1.57
CA THR A 121 -6.13 6.55 -1.23
C THR A 121 -6.69 7.77 -0.50
N THR A 122 -6.00 8.29 0.52
CA THR A 122 -6.41 9.50 1.25
C THR A 122 -6.48 10.72 0.33
N LYS A 123 -5.49 10.92 -0.54
CA LYS A 123 -5.48 12.02 -1.51
C LYS A 123 -6.66 11.95 -2.47
N GLU A 124 -6.93 10.76 -2.99
CA GLU A 124 -8.06 10.54 -3.90
C GLU A 124 -9.40 10.78 -3.20
N HIS A 125 -9.58 10.31 -1.97
CA HIS A 125 -10.77 10.60 -1.19
C HIS A 125 -10.94 12.11 -0.98
N ILE A 126 -9.88 12.83 -0.61
CA ILE A 126 -9.94 14.28 -0.41
C ILE A 126 -10.35 15.00 -1.70
N PHE A 127 -9.73 14.63 -2.83
CA PHE A 127 -10.07 15.20 -4.14
C PHE A 127 -11.57 15.04 -4.46
N PHE A 128 -12.10 13.81 -4.40
CA PHE A 128 -13.50 13.57 -4.76
C PHE A 128 -14.48 14.18 -3.76
N ASN A 129 -14.14 14.25 -2.47
CA ASN A 129 -14.97 14.91 -1.48
C ASN A 129 -15.05 16.42 -1.71
N TYR A 130 -13.93 17.08 -1.98
CA TYR A 130 -13.94 18.51 -2.30
C TYR A 130 -14.63 18.77 -3.63
N LEU A 131 -14.46 17.89 -4.62
CA LEU A 131 -15.15 18.01 -5.90
C LEU A 131 -16.67 17.90 -5.74
N ASN A 132 -17.16 16.95 -4.93
CA ASN A 132 -18.58 16.85 -4.61
C ASN A 132 -19.06 18.12 -3.87
N PHE A 133 -18.35 18.51 -2.81
CA PHE A 133 -18.71 19.69 -2.01
C PHE A 133 -18.81 20.96 -2.87
N ILE A 134 -17.81 21.24 -3.69
CA ILE A 134 -17.80 22.44 -4.56
C ILE A 134 -18.87 22.35 -5.65
N SER A 135 -19.15 21.15 -6.18
CA SER A 135 -20.22 20.95 -7.15
C SER A 135 -21.61 21.20 -6.55
N ASP A 136 -21.78 20.92 -5.26
CA ASP A 136 -23.05 21.03 -4.53
C ASP A 136 -23.32 22.45 -4.00
N ILE A 137 -22.32 23.33 -3.91
CA ILE A 137 -22.54 24.72 -3.50
C ILE A 137 -23.45 25.42 -4.53
N ASN A 138 -24.54 26.04 -4.04
CA ASN A 138 -25.50 26.78 -4.85
C ASN A 138 -25.00 28.18 -5.19
N SER A 139 -24.22 28.31 -6.26
CA SER A 139 -23.98 29.60 -6.92
C SER A 139 -24.07 29.45 -8.45
N THR A 140 -24.69 30.43 -9.10
CA THR A 140 -24.92 30.50 -10.55
C THR A 140 -23.67 30.87 -11.36
N SER A 141 -22.45 30.58 -10.86
CA SER A 141 -21.20 31.01 -11.47
C SER A 141 -20.68 30.03 -12.55
N ASN A 142 -19.92 30.55 -13.52
CA ASN A 142 -19.21 29.75 -14.53
C ASN A 142 -18.25 28.71 -13.90
N GLU A 143 -17.73 28.99 -12.70
CA GLU A 143 -16.89 28.06 -11.94
C GLU A 143 -17.67 26.81 -11.49
N LYS A 144 -18.94 26.94 -11.10
CA LYS A 144 -19.78 25.79 -10.77
C LYS A 144 -19.92 24.84 -11.95
N GLN A 145 -20.18 25.37 -13.15
CA GLN A 145 -20.31 24.56 -14.35
C GLN A 145 -19.00 23.80 -14.68
N LYS A 146 -17.84 24.44 -14.48
CA LYS A 146 -16.52 23.79 -14.60
C LYS A 146 -16.43 22.57 -13.67
N TYR A 147 -16.75 22.71 -12.39
CA TYR A 147 -16.61 21.60 -11.42
C TYR A 147 -17.69 20.52 -11.60
N LEU A 148 -18.91 20.88 -12.00
CA LEU A 148 -19.95 19.89 -12.37
C LEU A 148 -19.52 19.04 -13.58
N ALA A 149 -18.95 19.68 -14.61
CA ALA A 149 -18.40 18.98 -15.76
C ALA A 149 -17.21 18.09 -15.37
N LEU A 150 -16.33 18.57 -14.48
CA LEU A 150 -15.24 17.78 -13.94
C LEU A 150 -15.75 16.58 -13.14
N ARG A 151 -16.78 16.75 -12.31
CA ARG A 151 -17.38 15.64 -11.55
C ARG A 151 -17.97 14.57 -12.44
N THR A 152 -18.67 15.00 -13.49
CA THR A 152 -19.25 14.09 -14.49
C THR A 152 -18.15 13.32 -15.23
N SER A 153 -17.12 14.01 -15.71
CA SER A 153 -16.03 13.39 -16.47
C SER A 153 -15.09 12.51 -15.63
N THR A 154 -15.09 12.64 -14.31
CA THR A 154 -14.23 11.87 -13.40
C THR A 154 -14.95 10.71 -12.70
N LYS A 155 -16.23 10.49 -12.97
CA LYS A 155 -17.01 9.40 -12.35
C LYS A 155 -16.44 8.01 -12.67
N ASP A 156 -16.04 7.79 -13.92
CA ASP A 156 -15.42 6.52 -14.33
C ASP A 156 -14.03 6.34 -13.74
N LEU A 157 -13.25 7.42 -13.61
CA LEU A 157 -11.95 7.40 -12.95
C LEU A 157 -12.07 6.97 -11.49
N GLU A 158 -13.04 7.52 -10.75
CA GLU A 158 -13.32 7.15 -9.35
C GLU A 158 -13.63 5.64 -9.21
N LYS A 159 -14.43 5.10 -10.15
CA LYS A 159 -14.75 3.67 -10.19
C LYS A 159 -13.53 2.82 -10.49
N GLN A 160 -12.76 3.17 -11.53
CA GLN A 160 -11.57 2.42 -11.92
C GLN A 160 -10.49 2.42 -10.83
N ILE A 161 -10.26 3.56 -10.16
CA ILE A 161 -9.35 3.63 -9.01
C ILE A 161 -9.83 2.70 -7.89
N PHE A 162 -11.13 2.68 -7.61
CA PHE A 162 -11.68 1.78 -6.60
C PHE A 162 -11.45 0.30 -6.94
N GLU A 163 -11.63 -0.10 -8.21
CA GLU A 163 -11.30 -1.45 -8.67
C GLU A 163 -9.81 -1.78 -8.50
N GLU A 164 -8.90 -0.85 -8.78
CA GLU A 164 -7.48 -1.03 -8.53
C GLU A 164 -7.17 -1.14 -7.03
N LYS A 165 -7.86 -0.41 -6.14
CA LYS A 165 -7.71 -0.57 -4.69
C LYS A 165 -8.10 -1.97 -4.21
N LEU A 166 -9.16 -2.55 -4.78
CA LEU A 166 -9.57 -3.93 -4.46
C LEU A 166 -8.54 -4.96 -4.93
N LYS A 167 -7.92 -4.76 -6.09
CA LYS A 167 -6.79 -5.60 -6.56
C LYS A 167 -5.60 -5.51 -5.61
N PHE A 168 -5.29 -4.31 -5.10
CA PHE A 168 -4.21 -4.14 -4.13
C PHE A 168 -4.45 -4.96 -2.86
N ILE A 169 -5.65 -4.87 -2.29
CA ILE A 169 -6.07 -5.66 -1.13
C ILE A 169 -5.87 -7.16 -1.40
N LYS A 170 -6.33 -7.64 -2.56
CA LYS A 170 -6.21 -9.04 -2.93
C LYS A 170 -4.74 -9.49 -2.97
N HIS A 171 -3.87 -8.73 -3.65
CA HIS A 171 -2.44 -9.06 -3.71
C HIS A 171 -1.75 -8.97 -2.36
N TYR A 172 -2.17 -8.03 -1.51
CA TYR A 172 -1.69 -7.95 -0.14
C TYR A 172 -2.07 -9.19 0.67
N GLU A 173 -3.32 -9.65 0.57
CA GLU A 173 -3.76 -10.87 1.24
C GLU A 173 -3.05 -12.12 0.72
N GLU A 174 -2.84 -12.23 -0.59
CA GLU A 174 -2.06 -13.33 -1.19
C GLU A 174 -0.65 -13.36 -0.61
N PHE A 175 0.01 -12.20 -0.50
CA PHE A 175 1.34 -12.10 0.09
C PHE A 175 1.35 -12.40 1.59
N TYR A 176 0.39 -11.87 2.35
CA TYR A 176 0.22 -12.18 3.78
C TYR A 176 0.09 -13.68 4.01
N ASN A 177 -0.84 -14.32 3.29
CA ASN A 177 -1.10 -15.75 3.41
C ASN A 177 0.13 -16.57 3.02
N TYR A 178 0.87 -16.12 2.00
CA TYR A 178 2.15 -16.74 1.65
C TYR A 178 3.16 -16.64 2.81
N LEU A 179 3.37 -15.46 3.39
CA LEU A 179 4.28 -15.27 4.52
C LEU A 179 3.89 -16.12 5.74
N GLU A 180 2.60 -16.21 6.04
CA GLU A 180 2.06 -17.08 7.08
C GLU A 180 2.33 -18.56 6.78
N SER A 181 2.06 -19.01 5.54
CA SER A 181 2.23 -20.42 5.14
C SER A 181 3.65 -20.94 5.24
N ILE A 182 4.65 -20.05 5.12
CA ILE A 182 6.07 -20.41 5.25
C ILE A 182 6.62 -20.14 6.66
N GLY A 183 5.76 -19.82 7.63
CA GLY A 183 6.14 -19.51 9.02
C GLY A 183 6.95 -18.22 9.18
N TYR A 184 6.93 -17.33 8.18
CA TYR A 184 7.77 -16.13 8.21
C TYR A 184 7.26 -15.10 9.21
N LEU A 185 5.94 -14.97 9.35
CA LEU A 185 5.34 -14.05 10.33
C LEU A 185 5.61 -14.49 11.77
N ASP A 186 5.92 -15.76 12.00
CA ASP A 186 6.23 -16.32 13.31
C ASP A 186 7.70 -16.12 13.73
N LYS A 187 8.52 -15.44 12.89
CA LYS A 187 9.87 -14.96 13.27
C LYS A 187 9.84 -14.06 14.51
N GLY A 188 8.73 -13.37 14.76
CA GLY A 188 8.53 -12.55 15.95
C GLY A 188 7.37 -11.58 15.86
N SER A 189 6.96 -11.04 17.01
CA SER A 189 5.78 -10.17 17.14
C SER A 189 5.86 -8.91 16.27
N TRP A 190 7.07 -8.43 15.97
CA TRP A 190 7.26 -7.31 15.06
C TRP A 190 6.77 -7.63 13.64
N TYR A 191 7.11 -8.81 13.10
CA TYR A 191 6.72 -9.20 11.73
C TYR A 191 5.20 -9.37 11.65
N LYS A 192 4.64 -10.25 12.48
CA LYS A 192 3.19 -10.49 12.52
C LYS A 192 2.40 -9.22 12.81
N GLY A 193 2.91 -8.38 13.71
CA GLY A 193 2.26 -7.13 14.07
C GLY A 193 2.28 -6.10 12.95
N VAL A 194 3.42 -5.86 12.30
CA VAL A 194 3.50 -4.94 11.15
C VAL A 194 2.57 -5.41 10.01
N ALA A 195 2.54 -6.70 9.70
CA ALA A 195 1.65 -7.23 8.65
C ALA A 195 0.18 -6.99 8.98
N ASN A 196 -0.27 -7.31 10.20
CA ASN A 196 -1.66 -7.10 10.57
C ASN A 196 -2.02 -5.61 10.71
N MET A 197 -1.12 -4.78 11.26
CA MET A 197 -1.28 -3.33 11.32
C MET A 197 -1.58 -2.73 9.94
N TYR A 198 -0.78 -3.09 8.94
CA TYR A 198 -0.95 -2.60 7.58
C TYR A 198 -2.20 -3.17 6.90
N LYS A 199 -2.53 -4.43 7.13
CA LYS A 199 -3.79 -5.03 6.67
C LYS A 199 -5.00 -4.24 7.20
N ILE A 200 -5.02 -3.91 8.49
CA ILE A 200 -6.06 -3.10 9.13
C ILE A 200 -6.14 -1.70 8.50
N ALA A 201 -4.99 -1.04 8.31
CA ALA A 201 -4.95 0.29 7.69
C ALA A 201 -5.46 0.28 6.24
N ILE A 202 -5.06 -0.70 5.43
CA ILE A 202 -5.56 -0.88 4.05
C ILE A 202 -7.08 -0.97 4.03
N TYR A 203 -7.67 -1.81 4.90
CA TYR A 203 -9.13 -1.93 5.01
C TYR A 203 -9.76 -0.63 5.50
N TYR A 204 -9.22 0.02 6.52
CA TYR A 204 -9.81 1.26 6.99
C TYR A 204 -9.83 2.35 5.90
N PHE A 205 -8.68 2.60 5.26
CA PHE A 205 -8.54 3.70 4.31
C PHE A 205 -9.21 3.42 2.97
N THR A 206 -9.25 2.18 2.49
CA THR A 206 -9.95 1.86 1.23
C THR A 206 -11.44 2.10 1.35
N TYR A 207 -12.01 1.81 2.52
CA TYR A 207 -13.43 1.84 2.75
C TYR A 207 -13.90 3.13 3.43
N ASP A 208 -12.96 4.02 3.81
CA ASP A 208 -13.13 5.23 4.65
C ASP A 208 -14.56 5.77 4.65
N ILE A 209 -15.31 5.18 5.56
CA ILE A 209 -16.76 5.22 5.67
C ILE A 209 -17.24 6.61 6.04
N LEU A 210 -16.38 7.39 6.71
CA LEU A 210 -16.71 8.70 7.26
C LEU A 210 -17.09 9.71 6.19
N LYS A 211 -16.70 9.50 4.92
CA LYS A 211 -16.93 10.47 3.85
C LYS A 211 -17.80 9.95 2.71
N ASN A 212 -18.10 8.64 2.66
CA ASN A 212 -18.90 8.09 1.56
C ASN A 212 -19.72 6.84 1.97
N LEU A 213 -20.53 6.99 3.02
CA LEU A 213 -21.39 5.94 3.59
C LEU A 213 -22.25 5.23 2.52
N LYS A 214 -22.82 5.99 1.57
CA LYS A 214 -23.64 5.42 0.48
C LYS A 214 -22.84 4.50 -0.43
N LYS A 215 -21.61 4.88 -0.80
CA LYS A 215 -20.71 4.04 -1.58
C LYS A 215 -20.34 2.79 -0.78
N PHE A 216 -20.01 2.95 0.50
CA PHE A 216 -19.73 1.84 1.40
C PHE A 216 -20.90 0.83 1.51
N CYS A 217 -22.14 1.29 1.73
CA CYS A 217 -23.31 0.41 1.82
C CYS A 217 -23.59 -0.35 0.51
N SER A 218 -23.22 0.23 -0.63
CA SER A 218 -23.39 -0.42 -1.94
C SER A 218 -22.37 -1.53 -2.25
N LEU A 219 -21.32 -1.69 -1.42
CA LEU A 219 -20.31 -2.72 -1.61
C LEU A 219 -20.86 -4.09 -1.21
N LYS A 220 -20.84 -5.01 -2.17
CA LYS A 220 -21.34 -6.39 -2.00
C LYS A 220 -20.59 -7.13 -0.88
N ASP A 221 -19.26 -6.97 -0.82
CA ASP A 221 -18.41 -7.74 0.09
C ASP A 221 -18.05 -6.98 1.38
N ARG A 222 -18.77 -5.91 1.72
CA ARG A 222 -18.44 -5.03 2.87
C ARG A 222 -18.35 -5.78 4.20
N GLU A 223 -19.25 -6.73 4.44
CA GLU A 223 -19.27 -7.52 5.68
C GLU A 223 -18.06 -8.45 5.75
N LEU A 224 -17.79 -9.19 4.67
CA LEU A 224 -16.63 -10.08 4.59
C LEU A 224 -15.31 -9.33 4.82
N MET A 225 -15.18 -8.14 4.23
CA MET A 225 -13.96 -7.33 4.36
C MET A 225 -13.81 -6.76 5.77
N PHE A 226 -14.91 -6.38 6.40
CA PHE A 226 -14.89 -5.92 7.79
C PHE A 226 -14.53 -7.05 8.77
N GLU A 227 -15.04 -8.26 8.55
CA GLU A 227 -14.66 -9.43 9.33
C GLU A 227 -13.17 -9.78 9.17
N LYS A 228 -12.61 -9.65 7.96
CA LYS A 228 -11.16 -9.77 7.73
C LYS A 228 -10.35 -8.73 8.48
N MET A 229 -10.84 -7.49 8.55
CA MET A 229 -10.22 -6.42 9.33
C MET A 229 -10.26 -6.72 10.84
N LYS A 230 -11.42 -7.15 11.37
CA LYS A 230 -11.58 -7.56 12.77
C LYS A 230 -10.64 -8.69 13.15
N LYS A 231 -10.58 -9.75 12.33
CA LYS A 231 -9.66 -10.87 12.55
C LYS A 231 -8.20 -10.41 12.59
N SER A 232 -7.81 -9.50 11.69
CA SER A 232 -6.45 -8.95 11.68
C SER A 232 -6.16 -8.13 12.94
N TYR A 233 -7.15 -7.37 13.43
CA TYR A 233 -7.06 -6.63 14.69
C TYR A 233 -6.95 -7.55 15.90
N GLU A 234 -7.75 -8.62 15.98
CA GLU A 234 -7.66 -9.60 17.04
C GLU A 234 -6.27 -10.25 17.10
N ILE A 235 -5.75 -10.69 15.95
CA ILE A 235 -4.39 -11.25 15.86
C ILE A 235 -3.37 -10.21 16.33
N PHE A 236 -3.46 -8.97 15.86
CA PHE A 236 -2.55 -7.88 16.23
C PHE A 236 -2.58 -7.57 17.73
N ASN A 237 -3.76 -7.45 18.31
CA ASN A 237 -3.95 -7.05 19.70
C ASN A 237 -3.54 -8.13 20.70
N ASN A 238 -3.60 -9.41 20.28
CA ASN A 238 -3.21 -10.56 21.10
C ASN A 238 -1.70 -10.90 20.99
N LEU A 239 -0.89 -10.10 20.28
CA LEU A 239 0.54 -10.36 20.18
C LEU A 239 1.26 -10.13 21.50
N ASP A 240 2.05 -11.13 21.94
CA ASP A 240 3.00 -10.94 23.03
C ASP A 240 4.19 -10.08 22.55
N LEU A 241 4.12 -8.78 22.84
CA LEU A 241 5.17 -7.83 22.49
C LEU A 241 6.47 -8.02 23.30
N ASN A 242 6.45 -8.83 24.35
CA ASN A 242 7.62 -9.10 25.20
C ASN A 242 8.30 -10.44 24.88
N SER A 243 7.77 -11.21 23.93
CA SER A 243 8.43 -12.43 23.46
C SER A 243 9.88 -12.14 23.06
N THR A 244 10.79 -13.04 23.42
CA THR A 244 12.25 -12.95 23.19
C THR A 244 12.65 -13.14 21.72
N SER A 245 11.72 -12.87 20.79
CA SER A 245 11.90 -13.07 19.36
C SER A 245 12.86 -12.05 18.76
N LYS A 246 13.58 -12.46 17.70
CA LYS A 246 14.61 -11.64 17.05
C LYS A 246 13.96 -10.41 16.41
N ILE A 247 14.22 -9.24 16.97
CA ILE A 247 13.79 -7.96 16.41
C ILE A 247 14.69 -7.65 15.19
N PRO A 248 14.13 -7.40 14.00
CA PRO A 248 14.95 -7.08 12.84
C PRO A 248 15.55 -5.68 12.97
N SER A 249 16.71 -5.45 12.36
CA SER A 249 17.39 -4.14 12.39
C SER A 249 16.62 -3.00 11.75
N ILE A 250 15.58 -3.32 10.95
CA ILE A 250 14.66 -2.35 10.37
C ILE A 250 13.56 -1.87 11.35
N ALA A 251 13.41 -2.52 12.50
CA ALA A 251 12.48 -2.09 13.52
C ALA A 251 12.99 -0.81 14.21
N ASN A 252 12.12 0.18 14.36
CA ASN A 252 12.40 1.34 15.20
C ASN A 252 12.44 0.91 16.68
N ASN A 253 13.40 1.42 17.47
CA ASN A 253 13.50 1.17 18.91
C ASN A 253 12.18 1.40 19.68
N ASN A 254 11.30 2.29 19.19
CA ASN A 254 10.02 2.62 19.81
C ASN A 254 8.81 1.83 19.26
N TRP A 255 9.02 0.75 18.50
CA TRP A 255 7.96 0.04 17.79
C TRP A 255 6.82 -0.46 18.69
N LYS A 256 7.13 -0.87 19.94
CA LYS A 256 6.12 -1.34 20.90
C LYS A 256 5.11 -0.25 21.26
N ASN A 257 5.57 0.99 21.46
CA ASN A 257 4.67 2.11 21.73
C ASN A 257 3.85 2.45 20.49
N SER A 258 4.46 2.41 19.29
CA SER A 258 3.73 2.58 18.03
C SER A 258 2.62 1.53 17.86
N PHE A 259 2.85 0.28 18.29
CA PHE A 259 1.84 -0.77 18.24
C PHE A 259 0.69 -0.52 19.23
N LYS A 260 1.00 -0.05 20.45
CA LYS A 260 -0.02 0.33 21.43
C LYS A 260 -0.89 1.48 20.91
N ASP A 261 -0.27 2.53 20.37
CA ASP A 261 -0.97 3.68 19.79
C ASP A 261 -1.87 3.23 18.64
N PHE A 262 -1.36 2.36 17.76
CA PHE A 262 -2.15 1.81 16.67
C PHE A 262 -3.29 0.91 17.14
N SER A 263 -3.13 0.13 18.22
CA SER A 263 -4.24 -0.69 18.77
C SER A 263 -5.43 0.19 19.17
N ASN A 264 -5.17 1.28 19.91
CA ASN A 264 -6.21 2.23 20.32
C ASN A 264 -6.87 2.90 19.10
N LEU A 265 -6.07 3.29 18.10
CA LEU A 265 -6.56 3.89 16.87
C LEU A 265 -7.45 2.92 16.07
N SER A 266 -7.00 1.69 15.91
CA SER A 266 -7.71 0.66 15.13
C SER A 266 -8.99 0.18 15.81
N TYR A 267 -9.03 0.13 17.14
CA TYR A 267 -10.26 -0.09 17.89
C TYR A 267 -11.33 0.97 17.55
N ASN A 268 -10.95 2.24 17.54
CA ASN A 268 -11.85 3.34 17.17
C ASN A 268 -12.31 3.23 15.71
N TRP A 269 -11.41 2.83 14.80
CA TRP A 269 -11.74 2.60 13.40
C TRP A 269 -12.77 1.48 13.23
N ILE A 270 -12.57 0.34 13.88
CA ILE A 270 -13.50 -0.80 13.83
C ILE A 270 -14.88 -0.41 14.34
N ASN A 271 -14.95 0.30 15.47
CA ASN A 271 -16.22 0.77 16.03
C ASN A 271 -16.97 1.73 15.09
N LYS A 272 -16.24 2.63 14.42
CA LYS A 272 -16.84 3.53 13.41
C LYS A 272 -17.40 2.75 12.23
N ILE A 273 -16.67 1.73 11.77
CA ILE A 273 -17.12 0.88 10.66
C ILE A 273 -18.35 0.06 11.05
N GLN A 274 -18.37 -0.53 12.24
CA GLN A 274 -19.53 -1.28 12.75
C GLN A 274 -20.79 -0.41 12.75
N LYS A 275 -20.71 0.79 13.35
CA LYS A 275 -21.86 1.73 13.40
C LYS A 275 -22.40 2.08 12.02
N ALA A 276 -21.51 2.24 11.05
CA ALA A 276 -21.90 2.55 9.69
C ALA A 276 -22.52 1.35 8.96
N LEU A 277 -21.99 0.14 9.16
CA LEU A 277 -22.59 -1.09 8.65
C LEU A 277 -23.99 -1.30 9.20
N ASP A 278 -24.19 -1.01 10.49
CA ASP A 278 -25.50 -1.13 11.13
C ASP A 278 -26.51 -0.13 10.53
N GLY A 279 -26.06 1.06 10.13
CA GLY A 279 -26.88 2.05 9.41
C GLY A 279 -27.10 1.76 7.91
N CYS A 280 -26.47 0.72 7.35
CA CYS A 280 -26.71 0.27 5.98
C CYS A 280 -27.87 -0.76 5.87
N LYS A 281 -28.38 -1.23 7.01
CA LYS A 281 -29.52 -2.16 7.12
C LYS A 281 -30.82 -1.39 7.15
#